data_AF-A0A417YGM8-F1
#
_entry.id   AF-A0A417YGM8-F1
#
_cell.length_a   1.000
_cell.length_b   1.000
_cell.length_c   1.000
_cell.angle_alpha   90.00
_cell.angle_beta   90.00
_cell.angle_gamma   90.00
#
_symmetry.space_group_name_H-M   'P 1'
#
loop_
_entity.id
_entity.type
_entity.pdbx_description
1 polymer ?
#
loop_
_entity_poly.entity_id
_entity_poly.type
_entity_poly.pdbx_seq_one_letter_code
_entity_poly.pdbx_strand_id
1 'polypeptide(L)'
;MALFEGMKPVEGTADQYVRSNTKLQVSTHDSPGEKFLVDPRLKRLFQYHFGGNGWVVIPKGRIVAPSTDNNGGIKNGNIKDFDGNVFRPVLTLANGGKDVVEIGKTGKEHTREANTPIGVSYANIYEEFVDGFNGMQPTIENEIYIELPYIPSRSDAEAVEWGSLYDADPTKRIKNGDYVISDENGRFIKADFETQREILKNTNASADDKFAALAEIARLQEQVLGQVWTVETNLPPQGWLGMLGWTDEQRAQDWNPNGMTADDIDDEFPGYPYERTYANTDVKSNRYYPQGIPGLTNGSNLEMPFEDILIGEINPGQKGRHDFRIQQTPVVAGSLVVKIDGQVVEPDYIDYKSGLVTLVVETNEGAAPQKVTATFKATGQTPGVPTGWDFKGAQGAVRILLQK
;
A
#
# COMPACT_ATOMS: atom_id res chain seq x y z
N MET A 1 34.10 3.87 9.10
CA MET A 1 33.05 2.85 9.29
C MET A 1 32.13 3.37 10.37
N ALA A 2 31.00 3.97 9.99
CA ALA A 2 30.01 4.46 10.95
C ALA A 2 29.21 3.26 11.44
N LEU A 3 29.31 2.99 12.75
CA LEU A 3 28.48 2.03 13.46
C LEU A 3 27.04 2.53 13.41
N PHE A 4 26.18 1.82 12.68
CA PHE A 4 24.74 2.02 12.76
C PHE A 4 24.28 1.40 14.09
N GLU A 5 23.78 2.26 14.99
CA GLU A 5 22.98 1.83 16.15
C GLU A 5 21.86 0.90 15.69
N GLY A 6 21.57 -0.14 16.49
CA GLY A 6 20.67 -1.23 16.14
C GLY A 6 19.39 -0.78 15.44
N MET A 7 19.07 -1.46 14.33
CA MET A 7 17.94 -1.18 13.45
C MET A 7 16.60 -1.21 14.21
N LYS A 8 16.14 -0.03 14.62
CA LYS A 8 14.76 0.19 15.04
C LYS A 8 13.91 0.38 13.78
N PRO A 9 12.71 -0.22 13.68
CA PRO A 9 11.74 0.17 12.67
C PRO A 9 11.53 1.68 12.78
N VAL A 10 11.85 2.41 11.72
CA VAL A 10 11.64 3.86 11.66
C VAL A 10 10.17 4.06 11.29
N GLU A 11 9.42 4.72 12.16
CA GLU A 11 8.06 5.15 11.82
C GLU A 11 8.15 6.19 10.70
N GLY A 12 7.28 6.05 9.69
CA GLY A 12 7.17 7.07 8.66
C GLY A 12 6.67 8.38 9.26
N THR A 13 7.19 9.50 8.78
CA THR A 13 6.64 10.83 9.06
C THR A 13 5.89 11.33 7.82
N ALA A 14 5.12 12.40 7.93
CA ALA A 14 4.40 12.97 6.78
C ALA A 14 5.32 13.26 5.58
N ASP A 15 6.59 13.61 5.85
CA ASP A 15 7.59 13.91 4.83
C ASP A 15 8.47 12.71 4.44
N GLN A 16 8.48 11.64 5.25
CA GLN A 16 9.28 10.44 5.02
C GLN A 16 8.42 9.20 5.11
N TYR A 17 8.01 8.67 3.96
CA TYR A 17 7.35 7.37 3.92
C TYR A 17 8.37 6.25 3.84
N VAL A 18 8.18 5.24 4.68
CA VAL A 18 8.85 3.95 4.53
C VAL A 18 8.19 3.08 3.47
N ARG A 19 7.09 3.53 2.84
CA ARG A 19 6.18 2.70 2.04
C ARG A 19 5.59 3.45 0.85
N SER A 20 5.33 2.73 -0.24
CA SER A 20 4.64 3.20 -1.45
C SER A 20 3.89 2.02 -2.08
N ASN A 21 3.15 2.22 -3.17
CA ASN A 21 2.43 1.13 -3.85
C ASN A 21 3.36 -0.08 -4.14
N THR A 22 3.07 -1.24 -3.54
CA THR A 22 3.94 -2.42 -3.60
C THR A 22 3.63 -3.30 -4.81
N LYS A 23 2.36 -3.45 -5.18
CA LYS A 23 1.90 -4.36 -6.22
C LYS A 23 1.17 -3.59 -7.32
N LEU A 24 1.95 -3.10 -8.28
CA LEU A 24 1.42 -2.40 -9.46
C LEU A 24 1.32 -3.33 -10.66
N GLN A 25 2.38 -4.05 -11.00
CA GLN A 25 2.43 -4.90 -12.19
C GLN A 25 1.93 -6.31 -11.85
N VAL A 26 0.91 -6.78 -12.58
CA VAL A 26 0.39 -8.14 -12.45
C VAL A 26 0.90 -9.03 -13.58
N SER A 27 1.10 -8.47 -14.78
CA SER A 27 1.76 -9.14 -15.90
C SER A 27 2.84 -8.26 -16.51
N THR A 28 3.86 -8.90 -17.07
CA THR A 28 4.96 -8.21 -17.74
C THR A 28 4.68 -8.06 -19.23
N HIS A 29 5.11 -6.92 -19.77
CA HIS A 29 5.22 -6.65 -21.20
C HIS A 29 6.51 -5.83 -21.42
N ASP A 30 6.92 -5.66 -22.67
CA ASP A 30 8.06 -4.81 -23.00
C ASP A 30 7.66 -3.34 -22.86
N SER A 31 8.41 -2.59 -22.05
CA SER A 31 8.23 -1.15 -21.88
C SER A 31 9.21 -0.36 -22.78
N PRO A 32 8.81 0.78 -23.36
CA PRO A 32 9.66 1.55 -24.26
C PRO A 32 10.88 2.14 -23.52
N GLY A 33 12.08 1.86 -24.04
CA GLY A 33 13.37 2.27 -23.46
C GLY A 33 13.83 3.68 -23.83
N GLU A 34 12.92 4.67 -23.86
CA GLU A 34 13.27 6.07 -24.18
C GLU A 34 13.70 6.83 -22.91
N LYS A 35 14.68 7.73 -23.03
CA LYS A 35 15.12 8.54 -21.89
C LYS A 35 14.22 9.78 -21.74
N PHE A 36 13.39 9.77 -20.71
CA PHE A 36 12.66 10.94 -20.23
C PHE A 36 13.44 11.68 -19.14
N LEU A 37 13.21 12.98 -19.04
CA LEU A 37 13.63 13.82 -17.91
C LEU A 37 12.42 14.12 -17.03
N VAL A 38 12.62 14.43 -15.75
CA VAL A 38 11.51 14.66 -14.82
C VAL A 38 11.16 16.14 -14.83
N ASP A 39 9.87 16.50 -14.83
CA ASP A 39 9.47 17.90 -14.80
C ASP A 39 10.02 18.60 -13.55
N PRO A 40 10.94 19.57 -13.72
CA PRO A 40 11.63 20.18 -12.59
C PRO A 40 10.71 21.07 -11.76
N ARG A 41 9.48 21.35 -12.23
CA ARG A 41 8.52 22.22 -11.54
C ARG A 41 7.63 21.45 -10.57
N LEU A 42 7.49 20.13 -10.74
CA LEU A 42 6.60 19.32 -9.90
C LEU A 42 6.90 19.50 -8.41
N LYS A 43 5.84 19.51 -7.62
CA LYS A 43 5.91 19.64 -6.17
C LYS A 43 6.59 18.41 -5.57
N ARG A 44 7.38 18.63 -4.51
CA ARG A 44 7.89 17.56 -3.66
C ARG A 44 6.75 16.98 -2.83
N LEU A 45 6.50 15.68 -2.97
CA LEU A 45 5.42 15.01 -2.26
C LEU A 45 5.97 14.41 -0.97
N PHE A 46 6.95 13.51 -1.09
CA PHE A 46 7.52 12.83 0.06
C PHE A 46 8.90 12.24 -0.22
N GLN A 47 9.65 11.90 0.82
CA GLN A 47 10.88 11.15 0.73
C GLN A 47 10.60 9.66 0.97
N TYR A 48 11.23 8.80 0.17
CA TYR A 48 11.07 7.35 0.31
C TYR A 48 12.35 6.72 0.86
N HIS A 49 12.22 5.99 1.98
CA HIS A 49 13.37 5.49 2.73
C HIS A 49 14.29 4.56 1.90
N PHE A 50 13.74 3.82 0.94
CA PHE A 50 14.49 2.92 0.07
C PHE A 50 14.96 3.56 -1.23
N GLY A 51 14.59 4.82 -1.46
CA GLY A 51 14.87 5.59 -2.67
C GLY A 51 16.21 6.32 -2.70
N GLY A 52 16.94 6.31 -1.58
CA GLY A 52 18.10 7.16 -1.38
C GLY A 52 17.71 8.61 -1.03
N ASN A 53 18.66 9.52 -1.19
CA ASN A 53 18.48 10.93 -0.85
C ASN A 53 17.76 11.66 -1.99
N GLY A 54 16.43 11.76 -1.91
CA GLY A 54 15.65 12.49 -2.91
C GLY A 54 14.18 12.60 -2.53
N TRP A 55 13.49 13.59 -3.10
CA TRP A 55 12.04 13.72 -2.98
C TRP A 55 11.35 13.05 -4.16
N VAL A 56 10.36 12.22 -3.88
CA VAL A 56 9.42 11.69 -4.86
C VAL A 56 8.54 12.83 -5.35
N VAL A 57 8.45 12.97 -6.67
CA VAL A 57 7.62 13.97 -7.36
C VAL A 57 6.55 13.34 -8.24
N ILE A 58 6.79 12.12 -8.75
CA ILE A 58 5.77 11.29 -9.40
C ILE A 58 5.76 9.93 -8.68
N PRO A 59 4.76 9.68 -7.83
CA PRO A 59 4.64 8.44 -7.09
C PRO A 59 4.23 7.27 -7.99
N LYS A 60 4.67 6.07 -7.62
CA LYS A 60 4.34 4.82 -8.34
C LYS A 60 2.84 4.66 -8.55
N GLY A 61 2.46 4.21 -9.75
CA GLY A 61 1.06 3.95 -10.12
C GLY A 61 0.28 5.19 -10.56
N ARG A 62 0.92 6.37 -10.66
CA ARG A 62 0.31 7.57 -11.25
C ARG A 62 0.44 7.55 -12.77
N ILE A 63 -0.59 8.04 -13.45
CA ILE A 63 -0.62 8.25 -14.89
C ILE A 63 0.29 9.43 -15.24
N VAL A 64 1.12 9.22 -16.24
CA VAL A 64 2.12 10.19 -16.69
C VAL A 64 1.89 10.58 -18.15
N ALA A 65 2.34 11.78 -18.48
CA ALA A 65 2.24 12.38 -19.80
C ALA A 65 3.52 13.18 -20.12
N PRO A 66 3.91 13.32 -21.40
CA PRO A 66 4.86 14.33 -21.80
C PRO A 66 4.32 15.72 -21.44
N SER A 67 5.19 16.59 -20.95
CA SER A 67 4.84 17.99 -20.77
C SER A 67 4.55 18.62 -22.13
N THR A 68 3.52 19.46 -22.23
CA THR A 68 3.19 20.24 -23.43
C THR A 68 3.62 21.70 -23.31
N ASP A 69 4.04 22.10 -22.09
CA ASP A 69 4.28 23.48 -21.74
C ASP A 69 5.44 24.11 -22.53
N ASN A 70 5.25 25.39 -22.84
CA ASN A 70 6.20 26.19 -23.59
C ASN A 70 6.92 27.28 -22.76
N ASN A 71 6.69 27.33 -21.44
CA ASN A 71 7.15 28.42 -20.60
C ASN A 71 8.42 28.12 -19.78
N GLY A 72 9.39 29.04 -19.86
CA GLY A 72 10.47 29.22 -18.87
C GLY A 72 11.77 28.43 -19.06
N GLY A 73 11.83 27.49 -20.02
CA GLY A 73 13.01 26.66 -20.28
C GLY A 73 12.68 25.33 -20.96
N ILE A 74 11.41 24.92 -20.86
CA ILE A 74 10.81 23.78 -21.54
C ILE A 74 10.20 24.31 -22.85
N LYS A 75 10.68 23.86 -24.01
CA LYS A 75 10.06 24.19 -25.31
C LYS A 75 9.46 22.92 -25.87
N ASN A 76 8.15 22.91 -26.15
CA ASN A 76 7.39 21.74 -26.59
C ASN A 76 7.64 20.54 -25.68
N GLY A 77 7.65 20.74 -24.35
CA GLY A 77 7.89 19.64 -23.41
C GLY A 77 9.34 19.15 -23.31
N ASN A 78 10.32 19.82 -23.91
CA ASN A 78 11.70 19.35 -23.89
C ASN A 78 12.62 20.26 -23.05
N ILE A 79 13.52 19.65 -22.27
CA ILE A 79 14.61 20.34 -21.59
C ILE A 79 15.96 19.72 -21.96
N LYS A 80 17.03 20.47 -21.72
CA LYS A 80 18.37 19.98 -21.95
C LYS A 80 18.83 19.09 -20.80
N ASP A 81 19.25 17.89 -21.16
CA ASP A 81 19.91 16.92 -20.29
C ASP A 81 21.21 17.51 -19.72
N PHE A 82 21.49 17.26 -18.44
CA PHE A 82 22.63 17.84 -17.72
C PHE A 82 23.99 17.40 -18.30
N ASP A 83 24.09 16.16 -18.78
CA ASP A 83 25.32 15.61 -19.35
C ASP A 83 25.51 15.97 -20.82
N GLY A 84 24.52 15.60 -21.63
CA GLY A 84 24.64 15.62 -23.08
C GLY A 84 24.36 16.98 -23.69
N ASN A 85 23.77 17.91 -22.93
CA ASN A 85 23.22 19.17 -23.46
C ASN A 85 22.26 18.93 -24.64
N VAL A 86 21.63 17.74 -24.67
CA VAL A 86 20.66 17.28 -25.68
C VAL A 86 19.25 17.53 -25.15
N PHE A 87 18.36 18.01 -26.02
CA PHE A 87 16.95 18.17 -25.68
C PHE A 87 16.28 16.80 -25.57
N ARG A 88 15.64 16.54 -24.42
CA ARG A 88 14.88 15.32 -24.17
C ARG A 88 13.48 15.65 -23.66
N PRO A 89 12.51 14.76 -23.92
CA PRO A 89 11.15 14.95 -23.45
C PRO A 89 11.08 14.90 -21.92
N VAL A 90 10.25 15.77 -21.37
CA VAL A 90 9.97 15.88 -19.95
C VAL A 90 8.70 15.12 -19.63
N LEU A 91 8.78 14.28 -18.61
CA LEU A 91 7.66 13.55 -18.05
C LEU A 91 7.03 14.34 -16.90
N THR A 92 5.71 14.47 -16.94
CA THR A 92 4.89 15.13 -15.92
C THR A 92 3.65 14.29 -15.60
N LEU A 93 2.83 14.73 -14.64
CA LEU A 93 1.57 14.06 -14.30
C LEU A 93 0.53 14.32 -15.40
N ALA A 94 -0.24 13.30 -15.75
CA ALA A 94 -1.39 13.51 -16.63
C ALA A 94 -2.45 14.35 -15.93
N ASN A 95 -3.08 15.28 -16.64
CA ASN A 95 -4.09 16.20 -16.10
C ASN A 95 -5.48 16.00 -16.69
N GLY A 96 -5.71 14.85 -17.34
CA GLY A 96 -6.97 14.54 -17.98
C GLY A 96 -7.34 15.55 -19.06
N GLY A 97 -6.37 16.14 -19.77
CA GLY A 97 -6.61 17.06 -20.89
C GLY A 97 -7.18 18.42 -20.47
N LYS A 98 -6.86 18.91 -19.27
CA LYS A 98 -7.26 20.22 -18.74
C LYS A 98 -6.06 20.99 -18.24
N ASP A 99 -6.09 22.32 -18.37
CA ASP A 99 -5.07 23.17 -17.75
C ASP A 99 -5.22 23.15 -16.22
N VAL A 100 -4.12 22.88 -15.50
CA VAL A 100 -4.10 22.82 -14.04
C VAL A 100 -3.09 23.83 -13.50
N VAL A 101 -3.56 24.70 -12.60
CA VAL A 101 -2.71 25.68 -11.91
C VAL A 101 -2.17 25.06 -10.63
N GLU A 102 -0.84 24.98 -10.50
CA GLU A 102 -0.18 24.34 -9.38
C GLU A 102 0.99 25.15 -8.83
N ILE A 103 1.24 24.97 -7.53
CA ILE A 103 2.41 25.54 -6.86
C ILE A 103 3.55 24.53 -6.97
N GLY A 104 4.58 24.89 -7.75
CA GLY A 104 5.73 24.02 -7.97
C GLY A 104 6.69 23.95 -6.78
N LYS A 105 7.77 23.15 -6.90
CA LYS A 105 8.74 22.96 -5.80
C LYS A 105 9.39 24.23 -5.25
N THR A 106 9.43 25.30 -6.04
CA THR A 106 10.01 26.60 -5.65
C THR A 106 9.00 27.55 -4.99
N GLY A 107 7.77 27.09 -4.77
CA GLY A 107 6.67 27.92 -4.26
C GLY A 107 6.07 28.87 -5.32
N LYS A 108 6.53 28.80 -6.56
CA LYS A 108 5.98 29.58 -7.67
C LYS A 108 4.81 28.85 -8.31
N GLU A 109 3.76 29.59 -8.59
CA GLU A 109 2.63 29.14 -9.37
C GLU A 109 3.05 28.92 -10.83
N HIS A 110 2.58 27.83 -11.41
CA HIS A 110 2.70 27.53 -12.83
C HIS A 110 1.46 26.79 -13.30
N THR A 111 1.14 26.94 -14.58
CA THR A 111 0.07 26.17 -15.22
C THR A 111 0.71 25.00 -15.97
N ARG A 112 0.25 23.78 -15.66
CA ARG A 112 0.48 22.60 -16.48
C ARG A 112 -0.61 22.58 -17.55
N GLU A 113 -0.23 22.82 -18.80
CA GLU A 113 -1.14 22.83 -19.95
C GLU A 113 -1.74 21.44 -20.16
N ALA A 114 -2.93 21.37 -20.75
CA ALA A 114 -3.60 20.12 -21.10
C ALA A 114 -2.64 19.17 -21.84
N ASN A 115 -2.52 17.94 -21.31
CA ASN A 115 -1.61 16.92 -21.83
C ASN A 115 -2.34 15.61 -22.12
N THR A 116 -1.68 14.72 -22.85
CA THR A 116 -2.21 13.41 -23.25
C THR A 116 -1.41 12.30 -22.57
N PRO A 117 -2.07 11.36 -21.87
CA PRO A 117 -1.38 10.32 -21.13
C PRO A 117 -0.71 9.31 -22.06
N ILE A 118 0.45 8.80 -21.64
CA ILE A 118 1.25 7.82 -22.40
C ILE A 118 1.48 6.51 -21.63
N GLY A 119 1.19 6.49 -20.33
CA GLY A 119 1.45 5.30 -19.52
C GLY A 119 1.35 5.59 -18.02
N VAL A 120 1.87 4.65 -17.23
CA VAL A 120 1.85 4.69 -15.77
C VAL A 120 3.27 4.60 -15.25
N SER A 121 3.56 5.36 -14.20
CA SER A 121 4.84 5.28 -13.49
C SER A 121 5.02 3.91 -12.81
N TYR A 122 6.03 3.15 -13.26
CA TYR A 122 6.36 1.83 -12.69
C TYR A 122 6.85 1.92 -11.24
N ALA A 123 7.64 2.94 -10.96
CA ALA A 123 8.35 3.18 -9.71
C ALA A 123 8.10 4.59 -9.20
N ASN A 124 8.50 4.86 -7.95
CA ASN A 124 8.55 6.24 -7.47
C ASN A 124 9.65 6.97 -8.23
N ILE A 125 9.28 8.03 -8.93
CA ILE A 125 10.21 8.88 -9.68
C ILE A 125 10.59 10.07 -8.81
N TYR A 126 11.88 10.25 -8.63
CA TYR A 126 12.45 11.31 -7.80
C TYR A 126 12.65 12.59 -8.60
N GLU A 127 12.73 13.72 -7.90
CA GLU A 127 13.18 14.97 -8.50
C GLU A 127 14.56 14.79 -9.14
N GLU A 128 14.75 15.41 -10.30
CA GLU A 128 16.05 15.39 -10.95
C GLU A 128 16.99 16.38 -10.25
N PHE A 129 18.11 15.86 -9.74
CA PHE A 129 19.21 16.63 -9.20
C PHE A 129 20.54 16.02 -9.68
N VAL A 130 21.58 16.85 -9.75
CA VAL A 130 22.91 16.43 -10.19
C VAL A 130 23.54 15.54 -9.11
N ASP A 131 23.63 14.24 -9.40
CA ASP A 131 24.29 13.21 -8.58
C ASP A 131 25.22 12.37 -9.46
N GLY A 132 26.05 11.50 -8.87
CA GLY A 132 27.00 10.64 -9.58
C GLY A 132 26.40 9.67 -10.61
N PHE A 133 25.07 9.53 -10.66
CA PHE A 133 24.32 8.76 -11.67
C PHE A 133 23.41 9.62 -12.56
N ASN A 134 23.49 10.95 -12.44
CA ASN A 134 22.71 11.93 -13.22
C ASN A 134 21.19 11.75 -13.09
N GLY A 135 20.74 11.53 -11.85
CA GLY A 135 19.34 11.40 -11.49
C GLY A 135 18.76 10.02 -11.82
N MET A 136 17.48 9.85 -11.52
CA MET A 136 16.73 8.64 -11.89
C MET A 136 16.19 8.77 -13.31
N GLN A 137 16.37 7.74 -14.12
CA GLN A 137 15.68 7.66 -15.41
C GLN A 137 14.25 7.14 -15.19
N PRO A 138 13.21 7.91 -15.57
CA PRO A 138 11.84 7.48 -15.42
C PRO A 138 11.54 6.30 -16.34
N THR A 139 10.92 5.26 -15.78
CA THR A 139 10.35 4.17 -16.55
C THR A 139 8.84 4.26 -16.54
N ILE A 140 8.25 4.01 -17.72
CA ILE A 140 6.82 4.14 -17.96
C ILE A 140 6.34 2.78 -18.43
N GLU A 141 5.28 2.30 -17.80
CA GLU A 141 4.58 1.11 -18.24
C GLU A 141 3.42 1.47 -19.14
N ASN A 142 3.34 0.74 -20.24
CA ASN A 142 2.34 0.85 -21.28
C ASN A 142 1.91 -0.60 -21.66
N GLU A 143 0.70 -0.79 -22.17
CA GLU A 143 0.17 -2.12 -22.57
C GLU A 143 0.18 -3.26 -21.52
N ILE A 144 0.49 -2.99 -20.25
CA ILE A 144 0.53 -4.01 -19.19
C ILE A 144 -0.78 -4.12 -18.41
N TYR A 145 -0.90 -5.24 -17.69
CA TYR A 145 -1.93 -5.44 -16.70
C TYR A 145 -1.48 -4.93 -15.32
N ILE A 146 -2.15 -3.90 -14.82
CA ILE A 146 -1.84 -3.28 -13.52
C ILE A 146 -2.93 -3.54 -12.47
N GLU A 147 -2.53 -3.52 -11.20
CA GLU A 147 -3.42 -3.53 -10.03
C GLU A 147 -3.24 -2.24 -9.24
N LEU A 148 -4.37 -1.61 -8.88
CA LEU A 148 -4.42 -0.40 -8.08
C LEU A 148 -5.43 -0.54 -6.95
N PRO A 149 -5.19 0.10 -5.79
CA PRO A 149 -6.18 0.14 -4.72
C PRO A 149 -7.43 0.89 -5.19
N TYR A 150 -8.59 0.30 -4.90
CA TYR A 150 -9.88 0.90 -5.17
C TYR A 150 -10.37 1.67 -3.94
N ILE A 151 -10.38 3.00 -4.03
CA ILE A 151 -10.77 3.91 -2.94
C ILE A 151 -11.88 4.81 -3.47
N PRO A 152 -13.17 4.46 -3.30
CA PRO A 152 -14.27 5.20 -3.95
C PRO A 152 -14.37 6.67 -3.55
N SER A 153 -13.98 6.99 -2.31
CA SER A 153 -14.01 8.36 -1.78
C SER A 153 -12.82 9.16 -2.29
N ARG A 154 -13.09 10.28 -2.99
CA ARG A 154 -12.04 11.20 -3.47
C ARG A 154 -11.14 11.70 -2.34
N SER A 155 -11.69 12.07 -1.19
CA SER A 155 -10.90 12.62 -0.07
C SER A 155 -9.95 11.59 0.54
N ASP A 156 -10.36 10.32 0.60
CA ASP A 156 -9.50 9.25 1.09
C ASP A 156 -8.45 8.86 0.03
N ALA A 157 -8.81 8.90 -1.26
CA ALA A 157 -7.87 8.70 -2.36
C ALA A 157 -6.83 9.84 -2.47
N GLU A 158 -7.21 11.07 -2.11
CA GLU A 158 -6.31 12.22 -2.07
C GLU A 158 -5.36 12.20 -0.88
N ALA A 159 -5.75 11.55 0.22
CA ALA A 159 -4.86 11.30 1.37
C ALA A 159 -3.73 10.31 1.04
N VAL A 160 -3.84 9.61 -0.08
CA VAL A 160 -2.85 8.69 -0.61
C VAL A 160 -2.03 9.38 -1.70
N GLU A 161 -0.69 9.35 -1.56
CA GLU A 161 0.23 9.99 -2.51
C GLU A 161 0.52 9.11 -3.74
N TRP A 162 0.47 7.77 -3.65
CA TRP A 162 0.65 6.89 -4.81
C TRP A 162 -0.61 6.77 -5.68
N GLY A 163 -0.51 6.02 -6.77
CA GLY A 163 -1.64 5.75 -7.67
C GLY A 163 -2.78 5.02 -6.97
N SER A 164 -4.00 5.49 -7.19
CA SER A 164 -5.25 4.89 -6.74
C SER A 164 -6.34 5.13 -7.78
N LEU A 165 -7.40 4.33 -7.72
CA LEU A 165 -8.62 4.55 -8.49
C LEU A 165 -9.74 4.99 -7.54
N TYR A 166 -10.44 6.08 -7.89
CA TYR A 166 -11.62 6.55 -7.15
C TYR A 166 -12.80 6.85 -8.09
N ASP A 167 -14.00 6.89 -7.52
CA ASP A 167 -15.20 7.23 -8.26
C ASP A 167 -15.38 8.75 -8.27
N ALA A 168 -15.24 9.39 -9.44
CA ALA A 168 -15.48 10.83 -9.58
C ALA A 168 -16.94 11.21 -9.24
N ASP A 169 -17.88 10.30 -9.52
CA ASP A 169 -19.28 10.37 -9.11
C ASP A 169 -19.62 9.10 -8.29
N PRO A 170 -19.89 9.22 -6.98
CA PRO A 170 -20.20 8.08 -6.11
C PRO A 170 -21.43 7.26 -6.54
N THR A 171 -22.32 7.85 -7.35
CA THR A 171 -23.50 7.15 -7.88
C THR A 171 -23.16 6.25 -9.07
N LYS A 172 -22.03 6.51 -9.73
CA LYS A 172 -21.54 5.80 -10.92
C LYS A 172 -20.26 5.05 -10.61
N ARG A 173 -20.38 4.05 -9.73
CA ARG A 173 -19.28 3.15 -9.39
C ARG A 173 -18.66 2.52 -10.64
N ILE A 174 -17.34 2.40 -10.63
CA ILE A 174 -16.59 1.71 -11.67
C ILE A 174 -17.03 0.24 -11.80
N LYS A 175 -17.12 -0.25 -13.04
CA LYS A 175 -17.50 -1.64 -13.37
C LYS A 175 -16.47 -2.26 -14.31
N ASN A 176 -16.52 -3.59 -14.39
CA ASN A 176 -15.74 -4.34 -15.39
C ASN A 176 -16.11 -3.86 -16.80
N GLY A 177 -15.11 -3.59 -17.62
CA GLY A 177 -15.25 -3.08 -18.98
C GLY A 177 -15.31 -1.56 -19.11
N ASP A 178 -15.39 -0.80 -18.01
CA ASP A 178 -15.33 0.66 -18.05
C ASP A 178 -13.94 1.15 -18.49
N TYR A 179 -13.90 2.28 -19.19
CA TYR A 179 -12.65 2.95 -19.55
C TYR A 179 -12.20 3.90 -18.44
N VAL A 180 -10.89 4.06 -18.31
CA VAL A 180 -10.28 4.94 -17.31
C VAL A 180 -9.44 6.04 -17.95
N ILE A 181 -9.47 7.21 -17.32
CA ILE A 181 -8.67 8.38 -17.64
C ILE A 181 -7.95 8.88 -16.39
N SER A 182 -7.08 9.87 -16.57
CA SER A 182 -6.47 10.61 -15.47
C SER A 182 -7.39 11.67 -14.90
N ASP A 183 -7.32 11.86 -13.58
CA ASP A 183 -7.71 13.11 -12.91
C ASP A 183 -6.67 14.22 -13.19
N GLU A 184 -6.80 15.35 -12.51
CA GLU A 184 -5.86 16.47 -12.63
C GLU A 184 -4.42 16.15 -12.18
N ASN A 185 -4.21 15.08 -11.39
CA ASN A 185 -2.98 14.72 -10.69
C ASN A 185 -2.49 13.28 -10.99
N GLY A 186 -2.86 12.69 -12.12
CA GLY A 186 -2.43 11.33 -12.48
C GLY A 186 -3.09 10.17 -11.72
N ARG A 187 -4.20 10.36 -10.99
CA ARG A 187 -5.00 9.25 -10.42
C ARG A 187 -5.99 8.73 -11.45
N PHE A 188 -6.47 7.51 -11.23
CA PHE A 188 -7.43 6.88 -12.12
C PHE A 188 -8.86 7.24 -11.75
N ILE A 189 -9.63 7.66 -12.76
CA ILE A 189 -11.08 7.87 -12.67
C ILE A 189 -11.78 7.24 -13.87
N LYS A 190 -13.07 6.93 -13.71
CA LYS A 190 -13.93 6.47 -14.81
C LYS A 190 -14.05 7.54 -15.90
N ALA A 191 -13.90 7.13 -17.15
CA ALA A 191 -14.23 7.94 -18.31
C ALA A 191 -15.76 8.01 -18.47
N ASP A 192 -16.35 9.20 -18.37
CA ASP A 192 -17.81 9.36 -18.38
C ASP A 192 -18.41 9.39 -19.80
N PHE A 193 -18.22 8.31 -20.57
CA PHE A 193 -18.84 8.17 -21.89
C PHE A 193 -20.36 7.98 -21.82
N GLU A 194 -20.88 7.45 -20.71
CA GLU A 194 -22.31 7.15 -20.54
C GLU A 194 -23.14 8.42 -20.54
N THR A 195 -22.78 9.42 -19.73
CA THR A 195 -23.50 10.71 -19.69
C THR A 195 -23.49 11.41 -21.04
N GLN A 196 -22.33 11.44 -21.73
CA GLN A 196 -22.23 12.10 -23.02
C GLN A 196 -23.10 11.40 -24.08
N ARG A 197 -23.16 10.06 -24.05
CA ARG A 197 -24.05 9.28 -24.94
C ARG A 197 -25.52 9.51 -24.62
N GLU A 198 -25.88 9.71 -23.36
CA GLU A 198 -27.26 10.05 -22.96
C GLU A 198 -27.69 11.42 -23.50
N ILE A 199 -26.80 12.45 -23.41
CA ILE A 199 -27.05 13.78 -23.99
C ILE A 199 -27.29 13.67 -25.51
N LEU A 200 -26.47 12.87 -26.21
CA LEU A 200 -26.62 12.69 -27.66
C LEU A 200 -27.93 11.99 -28.05
N LYS A 201 -28.37 11.02 -27.25
CA LYS A 201 -29.63 10.28 -27.46
C LYS A 201 -30.86 11.10 -27.09
N ASN A 202 -30.73 12.10 -26.21
CA ASN A 202 -31.84 12.92 -25.77
C ASN A 202 -32.40 13.75 -26.94
N THR A 203 -33.68 13.54 -27.25
CA THR A 203 -34.39 14.27 -28.32
C THR A 203 -34.63 15.74 -27.98
N ASN A 204 -34.62 16.09 -26.69
CA ASN A 204 -34.86 17.45 -26.19
C ASN A 204 -33.57 18.26 -25.99
N ALA A 205 -32.39 17.65 -26.14
CA ALA A 205 -31.11 18.36 -26.04
C ALA A 205 -30.90 19.26 -27.27
N SER A 206 -30.38 20.47 -27.04
CA SER A 206 -30.11 21.42 -28.11
C SER A 206 -28.98 20.93 -29.03
N ALA A 207 -28.86 21.53 -30.23
CA ALA A 207 -27.74 21.22 -31.12
C ALA A 207 -26.40 21.54 -30.47
N ASP A 208 -26.31 22.66 -29.75
CA ASP A 208 -25.09 23.10 -29.05
C ASP A 208 -24.68 22.10 -27.95
N ASP A 209 -25.65 21.59 -27.18
CA ASP A 209 -25.38 20.56 -26.16
C ASP A 209 -24.83 19.28 -26.80
N LYS A 210 -25.34 18.90 -27.97
CA LYS A 210 -24.88 17.71 -28.70
C LYS A 210 -23.48 17.92 -29.29
N PHE A 211 -23.17 19.11 -29.81
CA PHE A 211 -21.81 19.42 -30.27
C PHE A 211 -20.81 19.45 -29.11
N ALA A 212 -21.19 20.02 -27.97
CA ALA A 212 -20.36 19.98 -26.76
C ALA A 212 -20.11 18.53 -26.29
N ALA A 213 -21.15 17.68 -26.28
CA ALA A 213 -21.01 16.27 -25.93
C ALA A 213 -20.10 15.49 -26.91
N LEU A 214 -20.16 15.80 -28.22
CA LEU A 214 -19.26 15.19 -29.21
C LEU A 214 -17.80 15.62 -29.00
N ALA A 215 -17.56 16.91 -28.73
CA ALA A 215 -16.23 17.41 -28.42
C ALA A 215 -15.65 16.76 -27.16
N GLU A 216 -16.48 16.59 -26.13
CA GLU A 216 -16.07 15.91 -24.89
C GLU A 216 -15.79 14.43 -25.11
N ILE A 217 -16.58 13.73 -25.93
CA ILE A 217 -16.29 12.32 -26.29
C ILE A 217 -14.96 12.21 -27.01
N ALA A 218 -14.66 13.10 -27.96
CA ALA A 218 -13.38 13.11 -28.66
C ALA A 218 -12.21 13.32 -27.68
N ARG A 219 -12.34 14.28 -26.76
CA ARG A 219 -11.37 14.52 -25.70
C ARG A 219 -11.19 13.28 -24.81
N LEU A 220 -12.28 12.67 -24.35
CA LEU A 220 -12.23 11.46 -23.53
C LEU A 220 -11.51 10.32 -24.26
N GLN A 221 -11.78 10.11 -25.56
CA GLN A 221 -11.13 9.08 -26.38
C GLN A 221 -9.61 9.26 -26.46
N GLU A 222 -9.13 10.50 -26.60
CA GLU A 222 -7.70 10.79 -26.60
C GLU A 222 -7.04 10.48 -25.24
N GLN A 223 -7.78 10.73 -24.17
CA GLN A 223 -7.34 10.61 -22.78
C GLN A 223 -7.49 9.20 -22.19
N VAL A 224 -8.21 8.28 -22.85
CA VAL A 224 -8.32 6.89 -22.39
C VAL A 224 -6.93 6.26 -22.31
N LEU A 225 -6.58 5.76 -21.13
CA LEU A 225 -5.32 5.06 -20.90
C LEU A 225 -5.49 3.53 -20.91
N GLY A 226 -6.65 3.05 -20.46
CA GLY A 226 -6.90 1.62 -20.32
C GLY A 226 -8.35 1.29 -20.06
N GLN A 227 -8.60 -0.01 -19.90
CA GLN A 227 -9.90 -0.58 -19.61
C GLN A 227 -9.85 -1.42 -18.34
N VAL A 228 -10.87 -1.30 -17.51
CA VAL A 228 -11.02 -2.10 -16.29
C VAL A 228 -11.32 -3.54 -16.69
N TRP A 229 -10.44 -4.46 -16.32
CA TRP A 229 -10.63 -5.88 -16.56
C TRP A 229 -11.51 -6.49 -15.48
N THR A 230 -11.13 -6.28 -14.22
CA THR A 230 -11.84 -6.79 -13.04
C THR A 230 -11.77 -5.79 -11.91
N VAL A 231 -12.92 -5.53 -11.30
CA VAL A 231 -13.03 -4.87 -9.99
C VAL A 231 -13.19 -5.97 -8.94
N GLU A 232 -12.23 -6.08 -8.04
CA GLU A 232 -12.24 -7.00 -6.92
C GLU A 232 -12.61 -6.23 -5.66
N THR A 233 -13.91 -6.14 -5.37
CA THR A 233 -14.43 -5.59 -4.09
C THR A 233 -14.72 -6.67 -3.06
N ASN A 234 -14.68 -7.93 -3.49
CA ASN A 234 -14.60 -9.05 -2.56
C ASN A 234 -13.19 -9.01 -1.99
N LEU A 235 -13.00 -8.13 -1.01
CA LEU A 235 -11.97 -8.35 -0.01
C LEU A 235 -12.08 -9.83 0.35
N PRO A 236 -10.98 -10.62 0.26
CA PRO A 236 -11.04 -12.01 0.68
C PRO A 236 -11.76 -12.02 2.03
N PRO A 237 -12.73 -12.93 2.24
CA PRO A 237 -13.51 -12.93 3.48
C PRO A 237 -12.53 -12.71 4.61
N GLN A 238 -12.78 -11.72 5.49
CA GLN A 238 -11.94 -11.49 6.68
C GLN A 238 -11.46 -12.87 7.13
N GLY A 239 -10.15 -13.13 7.13
CA GLY A 239 -9.62 -14.50 7.06
C GLY A 239 -10.27 -15.49 8.03
N TRP A 240 -10.83 -15.00 9.14
CA TRP A 240 -11.71 -15.74 10.06
C TRP A 240 -12.86 -16.53 9.42
N LEU A 241 -13.54 -16.05 8.36
CA LEU A 241 -14.74 -16.73 7.83
C LEU A 241 -14.39 -17.94 6.95
N GLY A 242 -13.22 -17.91 6.30
CA GLY A 242 -12.63 -19.09 5.66
C GLY A 242 -12.08 -20.10 6.67
N MET A 243 -11.73 -19.65 7.88
CA MET A 243 -11.22 -20.49 8.97
C MET A 243 -12.32 -21.03 9.92
N LEU A 244 -13.54 -20.47 9.86
CA LEU A 244 -14.71 -20.96 10.60
C LEU A 244 -15.60 -21.91 9.81
N GLY A 245 -15.52 -21.85 8.49
CA GLY A 245 -16.19 -22.81 7.61
C GLY A 245 -15.36 -24.07 7.48
N TRP A 246 -15.42 -24.95 8.47
CA TRP A 246 -14.89 -26.30 8.28
C TRP A 246 -15.74 -27.00 7.22
N THR A 247 -15.10 -27.67 6.26
CA THR A 247 -15.86 -28.55 5.36
C THR A 247 -16.47 -29.69 6.18
N ASP A 248 -17.61 -30.23 5.74
CA ASP A 248 -18.28 -31.34 6.46
C ASP A 248 -17.36 -32.57 6.61
N GLU A 249 -16.39 -32.72 5.70
CA GLU A 249 -15.36 -33.76 5.72
C GLU A 249 -14.29 -33.50 6.80
N GLN A 250 -13.87 -32.24 7.02
CA GLN A 250 -12.89 -31.88 8.05
C GLN A 250 -13.46 -31.95 9.48
N ARG A 251 -14.76 -31.63 9.66
CA ARG A 251 -15.46 -31.81 10.95
C ARG A 251 -15.53 -33.25 11.44
N ALA A 252 -15.37 -34.22 10.54
CA ALA A 252 -15.46 -35.63 10.87
C ALA A 252 -14.15 -36.24 11.39
N GLN A 253 -12.98 -35.61 11.14
CA GLN A 253 -11.67 -36.21 11.43
C GLN A 253 -10.92 -35.62 12.62
N ASP A 254 -10.97 -34.30 12.85
CA ASP A 254 -10.17 -33.67 13.93
C ASP A 254 -10.85 -32.41 14.48
N TRP A 255 -11.81 -32.55 15.40
CA TRP A 255 -12.46 -31.41 16.04
C TRP A 255 -11.47 -30.64 16.94
N ASN A 256 -11.07 -29.44 16.51
CA ASN A 256 -10.25 -28.48 17.24
C ASN A 256 -11.08 -27.18 17.43
N PRO A 257 -11.52 -26.85 18.65
CA PRO A 257 -12.39 -25.71 18.92
C PRO A 257 -11.75 -24.34 18.65
N ASN A 258 -10.46 -24.28 18.33
CA ASN A 258 -9.70 -23.03 18.14
C ASN A 258 -9.47 -22.65 16.66
N GLY A 259 -9.99 -23.43 15.70
CA GLY A 259 -9.77 -23.20 14.25
C GLY A 259 -8.40 -23.68 13.75
N MET A 260 -8.09 -23.38 12.48
CA MET A 260 -6.77 -23.64 11.88
C MET A 260 -5.71 -22.70 12.49
N THR A 261 -4.51 -23.22 12.73
CA THR A 261 -3.35 -22.42 13.15
C THR A 261 -2.51 -22.01 11.94
N ALA A 262 -1.56 -21.10 12.13
CA ALA A 262 -0.65 -20.64 11.07
C ALA A 262 0.18 -21.79 10.44
N ASP A 263 0.39 -22.87 11.20
CA ASP A 263 1.19 -24.03 10.78
C ASP A 263 0.37 -25.03 9.94
N ASP A 264 -0.96 -24.89 9.88
CA ASP A 264 -1.88 -25.84 9.21
C ASP A 264 -2.17 -25.47 7.73
N ILE A 265 -1.44 -24.49 7.18
CA ILE A 265 -1.72 -23.90 5.86
C ILE A 265 -0.73 -24.46 4.83
N ASP A 266 -1.26 -25.17 3.84
CA ASP A 266 -0.48 -25.79 2.76
C ASP A 266 -0.04 -24.76 1.69
N ASP A 267 1.04 -25.07 0.98
CA ASP A 267 1.77 -24.23 0.00
C ASP A 267 0.95 -23.83 -1.25
N GLU A 268 -0.33 -24.21 -1.32
CA GLU A 268 -1.19 -24.07 -2.51
C GLU A 268 -1.68 -22.63 -2.75
N PHE A 269 -1.63 -21.76 -1.73
CA PHE A 269 -1.87 -20.31 -1.82
C PHE A 269 -0.65 -19.51 -1.37
N PRO A 270 0.34 -19.26 -2.26
CA PRO A 270 1.52 -18.49 -1.88
C PRO A 270 1.12 -17.06 -1.48
N GLY A 271 1.34 -16.73 -0.20
CA GLY A 271 1.28 -15.36 0.30
C GLY A 271 0.04 -14.96 1.11
N TYR A 272 -0.77 -15.92 1.59
CA TYR A 272 -1.85 -15.63 2.55
C TYR A 272 -1.92 -16.72 3.63
N PRO A 273 -2.14 -16.38 4.92
CA PRO A 273 -2.18 -15.06 5.55
C PRO A 273 -0.81 -14.59 6.12
N TYR A 274 0.23 -15.43 6.07
CA TYR A 274 1.57 -15.12 6.59
C TYR A 274 2.60 -15.10 5.47
N GLU A 275 2.54 -14.10 4.59
CA GLU A 275 3.64 -13.87 3.67
C GLU A 275 4.88 -13.40 4.47
N ARG A 276 6.04 -14.04 4.27
CA ARG A 276 7.30 -13.64 4.94
C ARG A 276 7.73 -12.21 4.56
N THR A 277 7.11 -11.62 3.55
CA THR A 277 7.16 -10.20 3.16
C THR A 277 6.49 -9.25 4.15
N TYR A 278 5.86 -9.73 5.24
CA TYR A 278 5.38 -8.92 6.37
C TYR A 278 6.40 -8.79 7.51
N ALA A 279 7.54 -9.50 7.45
CA ALA A 279 8.65 -9.31 8.39
C ALA A 279 9.53 -8.14 7.94
N ASN A 280 9.34 -6.94 8.51
CA ASN A 280 10.07 -5.70 8.13
C ASN A 280 11.60 -5.89 8.11
N THR A 281 12.08 -6.93 8.77
CA THR A 281 13.48 -7.32 8.81
C THR A 281 13.56 -8.83 8.71
N ASP A 282 14.27 -9.35 7.72
CA ASP A 282 14.61 -10.78 7.72
C ASP A 282 15.76 -10.99 8.70
N VAL A 283 15.45 -11.62 9.83
CA VAL A 283 16.37 -11.87 10.94
C VAL A 283 17.59 -12.70 10.49
N LYS A 284 17.45 -13.49 9.42
CA LYS A 284 18.55 -14.31 8.87
C LYS A 284 19.49 -13.54 7.96
N SER A 285 18.96 -12.64 7.11
CA SER A 285 19.78 -11.87 6.15
C SER A 285 20.13 -10.47 6.64
N ASN A 286 19.57 -10.03 7.76
CA ASN A 286 19.74 -8.68 8.32
C ASN A 286 19.43 -7.57 7.29
N ARG A 287 18.51 -7.85 6.36
CA ARG A 287 18.06 -6.94 5.32
C ARG A 287 16.71 -6.34 5.68
N TYR A 288 16.60 -5.03 5.50
CA TYR A 288 15.36 -4.28 5.59
C TYR A 288 14.65 -4.36 4.23
N TYR A 289 13.41 -4.84 4.21
CA TYR A 289 12.63 -4.97 2.97
C TYR A 289 11.59 -3.85 2.86
N PRO A 290 11.37 -3.28 1.66
CA PRO A 290 10.28 -2.34 1.42
C PRO A 290 8.94 -3.04 1.56
N GLN A 291 8.23 -2.80 2.66
CA GLN A 291 6.88 -3.34 2.88
C GLN A 291 5.80 -2.29 2.58
N GLY A 292 4.60 -2.71 2.17
CA GLY A 292 3.45 -1.83 1.94
C GLY A 292 2.77 -1.43 3.25
N ILE A 293 1.89 -0.41 3.26
CA ILE A 293 1.47 0.51 4.37
C ILE A 293 0.90 -0.14 5.62
N PRO A 294 1.10 0.39 6.86
CA PRO A 294 0.36 -0.09 8.01
C PRO A 294 -0.95 0.66 7.92
N GLY A 295 -1.91 0.08 7.22
CA GLY A 295 -3.25 0.62 7.14
C GLY A 295 -4.07 0.27 8.38
N LEU A 296 -5.27 0.85 8.43
CA LEU A 296 -6.27 0.66 9.48
C LEU A 296 -6.66 -0.82 9.68
N THR A 297 -6.42 -1.67 8.68
CA THR A 297 -6.78 -3.09 8.63
C THR A 297 -5.56 -4.01 8.61
N ASN A 298 -4.41 -3.49 9.02
CA ASN A 298 -3.28 -4.32 9.34
C ASN A 298 -3.59 -5.06 10.65
N GLY A 299 -3.93 -6.34 10.56
CA GLY A 299 -4.11 -7.18 11.73
C GLY A 299 -2.87 -7.26 12.63
N SER A 300 -1.71 -6.75 12.16
CA SER A 300 -0.52 -6.48 12.98
C SER A 300 -0.65 -5.39 14.04
N ASN A 301 -1.65 -4.50 13.94
CA ASN A 301 -1.79 -3.35 14.85
C ASN A 301 -3.06 -3.43 15.72
N LEU A 302 -3.97 -4.37 15.44
CA LEU A 302 -5.15 -4.59 16.26
C LEU A 302 -4.74 -5.28 17.57
N GLU A 303 -5.04 -4.62 18.69
CA GLU A 303 -4.87 -5.20 20.02
C GLU A 303 -5.93 -6.27 20.25
N MET A 304 -5.51 -7.52 20.31
CA MET A 304 -6.37 -8.64 20.69
C MET A 304 -6.17 -8.95 22.17
N PRO A 305 -7.23 -8.97 22.99
CA PRO A 305 -7.14 -9.38 24.38
C PRO A 305 -7.06 -10.91 24.48
N PHE A 306 -6.21 -11.37 25.39
CA PHE A 306 -6.07 -12.77 25.78
C PHE A 306 -6.17 -12.86 27.29
N GLU A 307 -7.01 -13.76 27.78
CA GLU A 307 -7.30 -13.91 29.21
C GLU A 307 -6.84 -15.28 29.70
N ASP A 308 -6.06 -15.28 30.79
CA ASP A 308 -5.66 -16.48 31.54
C ASP A 308 -5.08 -17.62 30.67
N ILE A 309 -4.27 -17.28 29.67
CA ILE A 309 -3.55 -18.27 28.85
C ILE A 309 -2.49 -18.96 29.72
N LEU A 310 -2.47 -20.29 29.72
CA LEU A 310 -1.41 -21.08 30.36
C LEU A 310 -0.09 -20.91 29.59
N ILE A 311 0.91 -20.30 30.24
CA ILE A 311 2.25 -20.11 29.66
C ILE A 311 3.27 -21.14 30.17
N GLY A 312 2.93 -21.87 31.23
CA GLY A 312 3.73 -22.97 31.75
C GLY A 312 3.31 -23.41 33.15
N GLU A 313 4.06 -24.35 33.72
CA GLU A 313 3.84 -24.89 35.06
C GLU A 313 5.16 -24.92 35.84
N ILE A 314 5.09 -24.70 37.15
CA ILE A 314 6.23 -24.81 38.07
C ILE A 314 6.03 -26.07 38.91
N ASN A 315 6.94 -27.03 38.77
CA ASN A 315 6.83 -28.30 39.47
C ASN A 315 7.13 -28.14 40.98
N PRO A 316 6.57 -29.00 41.83
CA PRO A 316 6.90 -29.08 43.25
C PRO A 316 8.41 -29.15 43.50
N GLY A 317 8.90 -28.40 44.48
CA GLY A 317 10.31 -28.37 44.89
C GLY A 317 11.25 -27.58 43.98
N GLN A 318 10.74 -26.97 42.90
CA GLN A 318 11.53 -26.04 42.09
C GLN A 318 11.63 -24.67 42.77
N LYS A 319 12.80 -24.03 42.63
CA LYS A 319 13.12 -22.72 43.20
C LYS A 319 14.00 -21.92 42.24
N GLY A 320 13.88 -20.60 42.32
CA GLY A 320 14.74 -19.68 41.58
C GLY A 320 14.12 -19.19 40.28
N ARG A 321 14.95 -18.98 39.25
CA ARG A 321 14.55 -18.35 38.00
C ARG A 321 13.83 -19.35 37.08
N HIS A 322 12.66 -18.97 36.61
CA HIS A 322 11.87 -19.69 35.61
C HIS A 322 11.59 -18.76 34.42
N ASP A 323 11.86 -19.26 33.22
CA ASP A 323 11.66 -18.53 31.97
C ASP A 323 10.48 -19.15 31.20
N PHE A 324 9.45 -18.34 30.95
CA PHE A 324 8.25 -18.72 30.21
C PHE A 324 8.18 -17.95 28.89
N ARG A 325 7.54 -18.54 27.88
CA ARG A 325 7.28 -17.88 26.60
C ARG A 325 5.80 -17.79 26.30
N ILE A 326 5.36 -16.57 26.05
CA ILE A 326 4.07 -16.28 25.42
C ILE A 326 4.22 -16.54 23.92
N GLN A 327 3.28 -17.30 23.35
CA GLN A 327 3.29 -17.61 21.91
C GLN A 327 2.71 -16.47 21.08
N GLN A 328 1.70 -15.77 21.60
CA GLN A 328 1.05 -14.63 20.96
C GLN A 328 1.89 -13.36 21.13
N THR A 329 2.75 -13.09 20.15
CA THR A 329 3.70 -11.96 20.15
C THR A 329 3.53 -11.09 18.90
N PRO A 330 3.85 -9.78 18.95
CA PRO A 330 4.33 -9.02 20.11
C PRO A 330 3.22 -8.66 21.12
N VAL A 331 3.58 -8.65 22.40
CA VAL A 331 2.71 -8.24 23.51
C VAL A 331 2.70 -6.71 23.62
N VAL A 332 1.54 -6.11 23.85
CA VAL A 332 1.42 -4.66 24.07
C VAL A 332 2.05 -4.30 25.42
N ALA A 333 3.01 -3.38 25.39
CA ALA A 333 3.72 -2.94 26.59
C ALA A 333 2.74 -2.41 27.66
N GLY A 334 2.89 -2.86 28.90
CA GLY A 334 2.01 -2.50 30.02
C GLY A 334 0.66 -3.22 30.09
N SER A 335 0.34 -4.12 29.14
CA SER A 335 -0.91 -4.90 29.18
C SER A 335 -0.80 -6.26 29.90
N LEU A 336 0.43 -6.73 30.16
CA LEU A 336 0.70 -8.06 30.69
C LEU A 336 0.46 -8.13 32.21
N VAL A 337 -0.37 -9.09 32.62
CA VAL A 337 -0.61 -9.50 34.00
C VAL A 337 -0.34 -11.00 34.10
N VAL A 338 0.62 -11.39 34.94
CA VAL A 338 0.97 -12.80 35.16
C VAL A 338 0.37 -13.27 36.47
N LYS A 339 -0.18 -14.48 36.48
CA LYS A 339 -0.76 -15.11 37.66
C LYS A 339 -0.11 -16.48 37.91
N ILE A 340 0.11 -16.80 39.18
CA ILE A 340 0.47 -18.14 39.65
C ILE A 340 -0.71 -18.65 40.48
N ASP A 341 -1.35 -19.74 40.05
CA ASP A 341 -2.57 -20.30 40.67
C ASP A 341 -3.65 -19.24 40.96
N GLY A 342 -3.79 -18.26 40.05
CA GLY A 342 -4.77 -17.18 40.15
C GLY A 342 -4.33 -15.96 40.97
N GLN A 343 -3.19 -16.00 41.66
CA GLN A 343 -2.62 -14.82 42.33
C GLN A 343 -1.73 -14.03 41.39
N VAL A 344 -1.92 -12.71 41.33
CA VAL A 344 -1.11 -11.81 40.48
C VAL A 344 0.31 -11.71 41.05
N VAL A 345 1.30 -11.92 40.19
CA VAL A 345 2.73 -11.84 40.52
C VAL A 345 3.43 -10.89 39.55
N GLU A 346 4.31 -10.03 40.06
CA GLU A 346 5.13 -9.16 39.23
C GLU A 346 6.33 -9.93 38.64
N PRO A 347 6.52 -9.92 37.31
CA PRO A 347 7.69 -10.55 36.68
C PRO A 347 8.99 -9.78 36.94
N ASP A 348 10.10 -10.51 37.05
CA ASP A 348 11.44 -9.95 37.20
C ASP A 348 11.94 -9.33 35.89
N TYR A 349 11.60 -9.94 34.76
CA TYR A 349 11.92 -9.43 33.43
C TYR A 349 10.84 -9.80 32.41
N ILE A 350 10.55 -8.85 31.51
CA ILE A 350 9.58 -9.01 30.42
C ILE A 350 10.20 -8.49 29.12
N ASP A 351 10.28 -9.33 28.10
CA ASP A 351 10.49 -8.90 26.72
C ASP A 351 9.19 -8.99 25.93
N TYR A 352 8.55 -7.85 25.76
CA TYR A 352 7.28 -7.71 25.04
C TYR A 352 7.37 -8.15 23.58
N LYS A 353 8.55 -8.13 22.94
CA LYS A 353 8.70 -8.52 21.53
C LYS A 353 8.83 -10.02 21.35
N SER A 354 9.64 -10.66 22.18
CA SER A 354 9.87 -12.11 22.11
C SER A 354 8.88 -12.93 22.95
N GLY A 355 8.06 -12.27 23.78
CA GLY A 355 7.12 -12.91 24.68
C GLY A 355 7.81 -13.60 25.87
N LEU A 356 9.08 -13.31 26.13
CA LEU A 356 9.81 -13.89 27.25
C LEU A 356 9.38 -13.24 28.56
N VAL A 357 8.96 -14.07 29.50
CA VAL A 357 8.59 -13.67 30.86
C VAL A 357 9.45 -14.46 31.83
N THR A 358 10.21 -13.75 32.66
CA THR A 358 11.04 -14.36 33.69
C THR A 358 10.42 -14.12 35.06
N LEU A 359 10.23 -15.19 35.81
CA LEU A 359 9.73 -15.18 37.18
C LEU A 359 10.81 -15.72 38.12
N VAL A 360 10.92 -15.13 39.30
CA VAL A 360 11.69 -15.69 40.40
C VAL A 360 10.70 -16.17 41.45
N VAL A 361 10.68 -17.48 41.68
CA VAL A 361 9.73 -18.11 42.60
C VAL A 361 10.48 -18.61 43.82
N GLU A 362 10.04 -18.18 45.01
CA GLU A 362 10.45 -18.81 46.27
C GLU A 362 9.85 -20.21 46.31
N THR A 363 10.66 -21.20 46.70
CA THR A 363 10.43 -22.65 46.56
C THR A 363 8.94 -23.05 46.53
N ASN A 364 8.50 -23.74 45.47
CA ASN A 364 7.15 -24.31 45.43
C ASN A 364 7.05 -25.48 46.43
N GLU A 365 6.59 -25.20 47.65
CA GLU A 365 6.41 -26.19 48.72
C GLU A 365 5.12 -27.03 48.56
N GLY A 366 4.32 -26.77 47.52
CA GLY A 366 3.06 -27.47 47.26
C GLY A 366 3.25 -28.91 46.75
N ALA A 367 2.21 -29.74 46.91
CA ALA A 367 2.20 -31.13 46.42
C ALA A 367 1.83 -31.26 44.93
N ALA A 368 1.45 -30.16 44.27
CA ALA A 368 1.00 -30.12 42.88
C ALA A 368 1.74 -29.03 42.09
N PRO A 369 1.90 -29.18 40.76
CA PRO A 369 2.43 -28.12 39.91
C PRO A 369 1.57 -26.87 39.98
N GLN A 370 2.22 -25.72 40.15
CA GLN A 370 1.54 -24.41 40.11
C GLN A 370 1.41 -23.97 38.66
N LYS A 371 0.21 -23.56 38.26
CA LYS A 371 -0.05 -23.09 36.90
C LYS A 371 0.30 -21.62 36.78
N VAL A 372 1.10 -21.30 35.76
CA VAL A 372 1.44 -19.93 35.41
C VAL A 372 0.56 -19.52 34.24
N THR A 373 -0.35 -18.57 34.48
CA THR A 373 -1.21 -18.01 33.45
C THR A 373 -0.88 -16.53 33.19
N ALA A 374 -1.20 -16.05 32.00
CA ALA A 374 -1.02 -14.66 31.62
C ALA A 374 -2.27 -14.09 30.96
N THR A 375 -2.65 -12.88 31.38
CA THR A 375 -3.63 -12.04 30.71
C THR A 375 -2.88 -10.88 30.07
N PHE A 376 -3.06 -10.65 28.77
CA PHE A 376 -2.34 -9.62 28.04
C PHE A 376 -3.08 -9.23 26.77
N LYS A 377 -2.63 -8.13 26.16
CA LYS A 377 -3.00 -7.80 24.78
C LYS A 377 -1.82 -8.09 23.87
N ALA A 378 -2.07 -8.65 22.70
CA ALA A 378 -1.04 -8.82 21.67
C ALA A 378 -1.54 -8.27 20.33
N THR A 379 -0.61 -7.80 19.50
CA THR A 379 -0.88 -7.36 18.13
C THR A 379 -0.36 -8.41 17.14
N GLY A 380 -0.77 -8.38 15.86
CA GLY A 380 -0.34 -9.42 14.90
C GLY A 380 -1.07 -10.74 15.02
N GLN A 381 -2.20 -10.73 15.72
CA GLN A 381 -2.99 -11.94 15.98
C GLN A 381 -4.16 -12.09 15.00
N THR A 382 -4.42 -11.06 14.18
CA THR A 382 -5.43 -11.12 13.13
C THR A 382 -4.75 -11.08 11.75
N PRO A 383 -5.25 -11.85 10.77
CA PRO A 383 -4.78 -11.73 9.40
C PRO A 383 -5.18 -10.36 8.83
N GLY A 384 -4.22 -9.67 8.21
CA GLY A 384 -4.43 -8.37 7.57
C GLY A 384 -4.97 -8.47 6.13
N VAL A 385 -5.35 -7.33 5.58
CA VAL A 385 -5.64 -7.16 4.14
C VAL A 385 -4.30 -7.13 3.38
N PRO A 386 -4.20 -7.62 2.12
CA PRO A 386 -2.98 -7.51 1.33
C PRO A 386 -2.39 -6.09 1.34
N THR A 387 -1.08 -5.96 1.50
CA THR A 387 -0.41 -4.64 1.66
C THR A 387 -0.66 -3.64 0.53
N GLY A 388 -0.98 -4.12 -0.67
CA GLY A 388 -1.33 -3.29 -1.82
C GLY A 388 -2.75 -2.69 -1.74
N TRP A 389 -3.59 -3.14 -0.80
CA TRP A 389 -4.97 -2.70 -0.62
C TRP A 389 -5.22 -2.11 0.77
N ASP A 390 -4.24 -2.19 1.69
CA ASP A 390 -4.36 -1.73 3.07
C ASP A 390 -4.19 -0.20 3.19
N PHE A 391 -5.17 0.53 2.65
CA PHE A 391 -5.26 1.99 2.72
C PHE A 391 -6.59 2.42 3.31
N LYS A 392 -6.59 3.60 3.94
CA LYS A 392 -7.83 4.20 4.42
C LYS A 392 -8.82 4.36 3.26
N GLY A 393 -10.05 3.86 3.44
CA GLY A 393 -11.10 3.95 2.44
C GLY A 393 -11.00 2.94 1.29
N ALA A 394 -9.97 2.08 1.27
CA ALA A 394 -9.86 1.03 0.28
C ALA A 394 -10.96 -0.04 0.46
N GLN A 395 -11.65 -0.37 -0.62
CA GLN A 395 -12.71 -1.38 -0.66
C GLN A 395 -12.27 -2.65 -1.42
N GLY A 396 -11.02 -2.70 -1.87
CA GLY A 396 -10.46 -3.79 -2.65
C GLY A 396 -9.46 -3.26 -3.68
N ALA A 397 -9.38 -3.91 -4.83
CA ALA A 397 -8.54 -3.47 -5.94
C ALA A 397 -9.24 -3.47 -7.29
N VAL A 398 -8.73 -2.61 -8.17
CA VAL A 398 -9.08 -2.62 -9.58
C VAL A 398 -7.89 -3.09 -10.38
N ARG A 399 -8.14 -4.01 -11.30
CA ARG A 399 -7.15 -4.42 -12.28
C ARG A 399 -7.50 -3.83 -13.64
N ILE A 400 -6.52 -3.17 -14.24
CA ILE A 400 -6.67 -2.34 -15.43
C ILE A 400 -5.71 -2.86 -16.49
N LEU A 401 -6.23 -3.11 -17.68
CA LEU A 401 -5.42 -3.39 -18.85
C LEU A 401 -5.11 -2.06 -19.53
N LEU A 402 -3.84 -1.66 -19.55
CA LEU A 402 -3.39 -0.47 -20.26
C LEU A 402 -3.47 -0.72 -21.78
N GLN A 403 -3.81 0.33 -22.54
CA GLN A 403 -4.07 0.26 -23.99
C GLN A 403 -3.22 1.23 -24.82
N LYS A 404 -2.36 1.99 -24.16
CA LYS A 404 -1.40 2.92 -24.79
C LYS A 404 -0.03 2.29 -24.86
#